data_AF-A0A831PMW4-F1
#
_entry.id   AF-A0A831PMW4-F1
#
_cell.length_a   1.000
_cell.length_b   1.000
_cell.length_c   1.000
_cell.angle_alpha   90.00
_cell.angle_beta   90.00
_cell.angle_gamma   90.00
#
_symmetry.space_group_name_H-M   'P 1'
#
loop_
_entity.id
_entity.type
_entity.pdbx_description
1 polymer ?
#
loop_
_entity_poly.entity_id
_entity_poly.type
_entity_poly.pdbx_seq_one_letter_code
_entity_poly.pdbx_strand_id
1 'polypeptide(L)'
;MTAGFSVRVLGSGTSTGVPTLGCQCPVCTSGSPRNHRTRCSILLQHREHHILIDTATDLRQQALREGIGHIEAVLYTHSHADHVNGIDDLRAFS
;
A
#
# COMPACT_ATOMS: atom_id res chain seq x y z
N MET A 1 -16.84 -2.70 -25.16
CA MET A 1 -16.36 -3.34 -23.92
C MET A 1 -16.05 -2.22 -22.93
N THR A 2 -16.86 -2.05 -21.87
CA THR A 2 -16.51 -1.13 -20.79
C THR A 2 -15.26 -1.69 -20.11
N ALA A 3 -14.18 -0.91 -20.09
CA ALA A 3 -12.98 -1.32 -19.39
C ALA A 3 -13.30 -1.54 -17.91
N GLY A 4 -12.82 -2.65 -17.35
CA GLY A 4 -13.06 -2.99 -15.96
C GLY A 4 -12.37 -1.98 -15.03
N PHE A 5 -13.07 -1.62 -13.96
CA PHE A 5 -12.49 -0.94 -12.80
C PHE A 5 -12.07 -1.99 -11.78
N SER A 6 -10.86 -1.88 -11.23
CA SER A 6 -10.38 -2.79 -10.18
C SER A 6 -9.79 -2.02 -9.00
N VAL A 7 -9.88 -2.64 -7.83
CA VAL A 7 -9.29 -2.16 -6.59
C VAL A 7 -8.31 -3.21 -6.10
N ARG A 8 -7.07 -2.82 -5.88
CA ARG A 8 -6.04 -3.67 -5.29
C ARG A 8 -5.67 -3.17 -3.91
N VAL A 9 -5.75 -4.04 -2.92
CA VAL A 9 -5.30 -3.74 -1.55
C VAL A 9 -3.78 -3.92 -1.50
N LEU A 10 -3.04 -2.82 -1.36
CA LEU A 10 -1.58 -2.83 -1.24
C LEU A 10 -1.15 -3.13 0.20
N GLY A 11 -1.90 -2.61 1.17
CA GLY A 11 -1.75 -2.93 2.58
C GLY A 11 -3.09 -2.86 3.31
N SER A 12 -3.20 -3.64 4.38
CA SER A 12 -4.42 -3.76 5.20
C SER A 12 -4.11 -3.73 6.71
N GLY A 13 -2.92 -3.27 7.05
CA GLY A 13 -2.44 -3.12 8.42
C GLY A 13 -2.90 -1.81 9.05
N THR A 14 -2.72 -1.73 10.36
CA THR A 14 -2.82 -0.48 11.12
C THR A 14 -1.62 0.42 10.81
N SER A 15 -1.53 1.57 11.48
CA SER A 15 -0.40 2.52 11.37
C SER A 15 0.98 1.91 11.63
N THR A 16 1.04 0.84 12.44
CA THR A 16 2.27 0.12 12.78
C THR A 16 2.50 -1.13 11.93
N GLY A 17 1.54 -1.51 11.09
CA GLY A 17 1.53 -2.81 10.41
C GLY A 17 1.37 -4.00 11.37
N VAL A 18 1.42 -5.19 10.79
CA VAL A 18 1.48 -6.48 11.49
C VAL A 18 2.55 -7.34 10.81
N PRO A 19 3.55 -7.88 11.54
CA PRO A 19 3.76 -7.79 12.99
C PRO A 19 4.05 -6.37 13.51
N THR A 20 3.60 -6.08 14.73
CA THR A 20 3.99 -4.85 15.44
C THR A 20 5.36 -5.05 16.10
N LEU A 21 6.23 -4.04 16.04
CA LEU A 21 7.55 -4.07 16.66
C LEU A 21 7.46 -4.48 18.15
N GLY A 22 8.22 -5.51 18.53
CA GLY A 22 8.27 -6.03 19.90
C GLY A 22 7.07 -6.88 20.35
N CYS A 23 6.03 -7.04 19.52
CA CYS A 23 4.84 -7.82 19.89
C CYS A 23 5.05 -9.33 19.64
N GLN A 24 4.70 -10.15 20.64
CA GLN A 24 4.78 -11.61 20.58
C GLN A 24 3.40 -12.31 20.61
N CYS A 25 2.31 -11.57 20.37
CA CYS A 25 0.97 -12.14 20.38
C CYS A 25 0.79 -13.18 19.25
N PRO A 26 -0.22 -14.07 19.35
CA PRO A 26 -0.43 -15.15 18.36
C PRO A 26 -0.59 -14.67 16.90
N VAL A 27 -1.05 -13.43 16.68
CA VAL A 27 -1.18 -12.86 15.33
C VAL A 27 0.18 -12.43 14.79
N CYS A 28 1.00 -11.74 15.62
CA CYS A 28 2.31 -11.24 15.22
C CYS A 28 3.35 -12.36 15.03
N THR A 29 3.17 -13.50 15.70
CA THR A 29 4.02 -14.70 15.56
C THR A 29 3.43 -15.74 14.61
N SER A 30 2.30 -15.42 13.95
CA SER A 30 1.62 -16.34 13.04
C SER A 30 2.43 -16.59 11.77
N GLY A 31 2.61 -17.87 11.40
CA GLY A 31 3.17 -18.25 10.09
C GLY A 31 2.23 -17.99 8.90
N SER A 32 1.01 -17.50 9.13
CA SER A 32 0.05 -17.21 8.05
C SER A 32 0.48 -15.96 7.28
N PRO A 33 0.65 -16.02 5.95
CA PRO A 33 0.97 -14.85 5.14
C PRO A 33 -0.09 -13.74 5.24
N ARG A 34 -1.36 -14.08 5.48
CA ARG A 34 -2.46 -13.10 5.65
C ARG A 34 -2.34 -12.26 6.92
N ASN A 35 -1.52 -12.68 7.88
CA ASN A 35 -1.23 -11.91 9.08
C ASN A 35 -0.03 -10.96 8.91
N HIS A 36 0.68 -11.01 7.78
CA HIS A 36 1.70 -10.03 7.43
C HIS A 36 1.07 -8.88 6.64
N ARG A 37 0.93 -7.72 7.28
CA ARG A 37 0.17 -6.58 6.77
C ARG A 37 1.00 -5.32 6.83
N THR A 38 1.31 -4.76 5.67
CA THR A 38 1.84 -3.40 5.52
C THR A 38 0.75 -2.36 5.80
N ARG A 39 1.15 -1.11 6.05
CA ARG A 39 0.24 0.03 6.27
C ARG A 39 -0.77 0.19 5.15
N CYS A 40 -1.95 0.69 5.49
CA CYS A 40 -3.08 0.80 4.59
C CYS A 40 -2.75 1.63 3.34
N SER A 41 -3.02 1.07 2.16
CA SER A 41 -2.99 1.76 0.86
C SER A 41 -3.71 0.90 -0.17
N ILE A 42 -4.30 1.52 -1.19
CA ILE A 42 -4.93 0.82 -2.31
C ILE A 42 -4.50 1.43 -3.64
N LEU A 43 -4.49 0.60 -4.69
CA LEU A 43 -4.37 1.04 -6.07
C LEU A 43 -5.72 0.89 -6.77
N LEU A 44 -6.23 1.98 -7.32
CA LEU A 44 -7.36 1.96 -8.23
C LEU A 44 -6.82 1.84 -9.66
N GLN A 45 -7.33 0.88 -10.42
CA GLN A 45 -6.96 0.68 -11.81
C GLN A 45 -8.18 0.79 -12.71
N HIS A 46 -8.08 1.60 -13.76
CA HIS A 46 -9.10 1.68 -14.82
C HIS A 46 -8.43 1.94 -16.16
N ARG A 47 -8.46 0.95 -17.06
CA ARG A 47 -7.64 0.94 -18.29
C ARG A 47 -6.15 1.01 -17.93
N GLU A 48 -5.42 1.93 -18.55
CA GLU A 48 -4.01 2.18 -18.27
C GLU A 48 -3.81 3.04 -17.01
N HIS A 49 -4.89 3.58 -16.43
CA HIS A 49 -4.79 4.52 -15.32
C HIS A 49 -4.66 3.84 -13.98
N HIS A 50 -3.63 4.25 -13.24
CA HIS A 50 -3.23 3.85 -11.91
C HIS A 50 -3.32 5.06 -10.97
N ILE A 51 -4.32 5.05 -10.09
CA ILE A 51 -4.48 6.05 -9.03
C ILE A 51 -4.12 5.40 -7.71
N LEU A 52 -3.06 5.88 -7.07
CA LEU A 52 -2.65 5.44 -5.75
C LEU A 52 -3.46 6.21 -4.70
N ILE A 53 -4.03 5.50 -3.72
CA ILE A 53 -4.62 6.11 -2.53
C ILE A 53 -3.64 5.94 -1.38
N ASP A 54 -3.15 7.06 -0.88
CA ASP A 54 -2.10 7.19 0.15
C ASP A 54 -0.72 6.63 -0.27
N THR A 55 0.34 7.36 0.04
CA THR A 55 1.73 6.90 -0.06
C THR A 55 2.14 6.29 1.28
N ALA A 56 1.64 5.08 1.53
CA ALA A 56 1.96 4.36 2.75
C ALA A 56 3.48 4.28 2.98
N THR A 57 3.91 4.24 4.24
CA THR A 57 5.35 4.13 4.59
C THR A 57 6.02 2.92 3.91
N ASP A 58 5.24 1.91 3.52
CA ASP A 58 5.72 0.70 2.86
C ASP A 58 5.62 0.78 1.32
N LEU A 59 5.40 1.97 0.72
CA LEU A 59 5.11 2.15 -0.72
C LEU A 59 6.11 1.43 -1.61
N ARG A 60 7.42 1.63 -1.43
CA ARG A 60 8.44 0.90 -2.19
C ARG A 60 8.24 -0.61 -2.16
N GLN A 61 8.02 -1.19 -0.97
CA GLN A 61 7.82 -2.63 -0.84
C GLN A 61 6.51 -3.07 -1.51
N GLN A 62 5.44 -2.29 -1.36
CA GLN A 62 4.15 -2.58 -1.99
C GLN A 62 4.24 -2.53 -3.52
N ALA A 63 4.89 -1.50 -4.07
CA ALA A 63 5.09 -1.35 -5.51
C ALA A 63 5.93 -2.48 -6.11
N LEU A 64 7.05 -2.85 -5.46
CA LEU A 64 7.89 -3.97 -5.89
C LEU A 64 7.14 -5.30 -5.84
N ARG A 65 6.36 -5.56 -4.78
CA ARG A 65 5.57 -6.80 -4.64
C ARG A 65 4.53 -6.94 -5.73
N GLU A 66 3.90 -5.84 -6.12
CA GLU A 66 2.78 -5.82 -7.07
C GLU A 66 3.19 -5.52 -8.52
N GLY A 67 4.48 -5.25 -8.77
CA GLY A 67 5.00 -4.88 -10.09
C GLY A 67 4.45 -3.55 -10.60
N ILE A 68 4.21 -2.57 -9.71
CA ILE A 68 3.70 -1.26 -10.09
C ILE A 68 4.87 -0.46 -10.68
N GLY A 69 4.80 -0.18 -11.99
CA GLY A 69 5.80 0.62 -12.69
C GLY A 69 5.32 2.02 -13.09
N HIS A 70 4.04 2.35 -12.84
CA HIS A 70 3.45 3.62 -13.23
C HIS A 70 2.33 4.02 -12.26
N ILE A 71 2.25 5.32 -11.96
CA ILE A 71 1.22 5.97 -11.14
C ILE A 71 0.91 7.33 -11.80
N GLU A 72 -0.32 7.56 -12.26
CA GLU A 72 -0.70 8.87 -12.81
C GLU A 72 -1.05 9.89 -11.74
N ALA A 73 -1.65 9.45 -10.64
CA ALA A 73 -2.14 10.34 -9.59
C ALA A 73 -2.07 9.69 -8.21
N VAL A 74 -1.94 10.55 -7.21
CA VAL A 74 -2.02 10.18 -5.80
C VAL A 74 -3.15 10.97 -5.15
N LEU A 75 -4.04 10.27 -4.45
CA LEU A 75 -5.05 10.89 -3.60
C LEU A 75 -4.71 10.56 -2.14
N TYR A 76 -4.67 11.59 -1.30
CA TYR A 76 -4.45 11.43 0.13
C TYR A 76 -5.77 11.47 0.88
N THR A 77 -5.95 10.55 1.80
CA THR A 77 -7.10 10.53 2.71
C THR A 77 -6.92 11.56 3.82
N HIS A 78 -5.75 11.59 4.47
CA HIS A 78 -5.37 12.53 5.52
C HIS A 78 -3.84 12.48 5.74
N SER A 79 -3.32 13.34 6.62
CA SER A 79 -1.88 13.58 6.77
C SER A 79 -1.20 12.85 7.94
N HIS A 80 -1.65 11.65 8.29
CA HIS A 80 -0.93 10.81 9.26
C HIS A 80 0.23 10.07 8.59
N ALA A 81 1.29 9.82 9.36
CA ALA A 81 2.56 9.29 8.90
C ALA A 81 2.44 7.98 8.10
N ASP A 82 1.55 7.08 8.53
CA ASP A 82 1.28 5.80 7.88
C ASP A 82 0.66 5.91 6.49
N HIS A 83 0.14 7.09 6.13
CA HIS A 83 -0.48 7.40 4.84
C HIS A 83 0.39 8.28 3.92
N VAL A 84 1.39 8.99 4.46
CA VAL A 84 2.14 10.01 3.70
C VAL A 84 3.66 9.81 3.66
N ASN A 85 4.24 9.01 4.55
CA ASN A 85 5.70 8.94 4.66
C ASN A 85 6.38 8.09 3.57
N GLY A 86 5.62 7.49 2.64
CA GLY A 86 6.17 6.87 1.43
C GLY A 86 6.37 7.85 0.27
N ILE A 87 6.01 9.13 0.45
CA ILE A 87 5.95 10.11 -0.65
C ILE A 87 7.25 10.27 -1.45
N ASP A 88 8.43 10.06 -0.83
CA ASP A 88 9.71 10.20 -1.52
C ASP A 88 9.92 9.14 -2.61
N ASP A 89 9.33 7.96 -2.46
CA ASP A 89 9.39 6.89 -3.47
C ASP A 89 8.65 7.25 -4.77
N LEU A 90 7.77 8.26 -4.76
CA LEU A 90 7.10 8.74 -5.97
C LEU A 90 8.08 9.21 -7.06
N ARG A 91 9.29 9.62 -6.68
CA ARG A 91 10.37 10.01 -7.60
C ARG A 91 10.78 8.89 -8.56
N ALA A 92 10.52 7.63 -8.22
CA ALA A 92 10.85 6.50 -9.08
C ALA A 92 9.81 6.25 -10.19
N PHE A 93 8.64 6.90 -10.12
CA PHE A 93 7.53 6.74 -11.07
C PHE A 93 7.45 7.88 -12.12
N SER A 94 8.36 8.85 -12.03
CA SER A 94 8.47 9.99 -12.95
C SER A 94 9.20 9.65 -14.24
#